data_AF-A0A3C0VDX8-F1
#
_entry.id   AF-A0A3C0VDX8-F1
#
_cell.length_a   1.000
_cell.length_b   1.000
_cell.length_c   1.000
_cell.angle_alpha   90.00
_cell.angle_beta   90.00
_cell.angle_gamma   90.00
#
_symmetry.space_group_name_H-M   'P 1'
#
loop_
_entity.id
_entity.type
_entity.pdbx_description
1 polymer ?
#
loop_
_entity_poly.entity_id
_entity_poly.type
_entity_poly.pdbx_seq_one_letter_code
_entity_poly.pdbx_strand_id
1 'polypeptide(L)'
;MNRALLFLAAPSLFFLAGGLAADEIAIQVSPSTIILDSDGVSLTIHTDIRRSTVDRDSLRLFSSLMPEEGLPVDGVYSDAHMNLVAEFDFDAVKAIVAPPSAILTLRGLRLAEFGGTEFSGTNEVLVRHTSEYVPIRGDANGDARLNIADAVAILSFLFSGGEIANPCGEDVVDTNDDDKLNIGDPIFLLAYLFAGGPAPDSSDLECAF
;
A
#
# COMPACT_ATOMS: atom_id res chain seq x y z
N MET A 1 56.53 -6.11 -24.01
CA MET A 1 55.96 -5.44 -25.20
C MET A 1 54.57 -6.01 -25.43
N ASN A 2 53.55 -5.46 -24.75
CA ASN A 2 52.17 -5.91 -24.87
C ASN A 2 51.43 -5.09 -25.93
N ARG A 3 50.77 -5.80 -26.85
CA ARG A 3 49.95 -5.25 -27.94
C ARG A 3 48.63 -4.74 -27.37
N ALA A 4 48.35 -3.45 -27.56
CA ALA A 4 47.04 -2.85 -27.33
C ALA A 4 46.12 -3.16 -28.51
N LEU A 5 44.96 -3.81 -28.26
CA LEU A 5 43.83 -3.80 -29.18
C LEU A 5 42.99 -2.56 -28.87
N LEU A 6 42.89 -1.62 -29.82
CA LEU A 6 41.86 -0.59 -29.85
C LEU A 6 40.57 -1.22 -30.41
N PHE A 7 39.52 -1.30 -29.59
CA PHE A 7 38.15 -1.46 -30.08
C PHE A 7 37.53 -0.08 -30.25
N LEU A 8 37.12 0.24 -31.48
CA LEU A 8 36.24 1.36 -31.78
C LEU A 8 34.83 1.02 -31.27
N ALA A 9 34.39 1.69 -30.20
CA ALA A 9 32.98 1.72 -29.82
C ALA A 9 32.35 2.97 -30.43
N ALA A 10 31.43 2.78 -31.37
CA ALA A 10 30.57 3.83 -31.87
C ALA A 10 29.61 4.28 -30.75
N PRO A 11 29.34 5.59 -30.59
CA PRO A 11 28.30 6.04 -29.70
C PRO A 11 26.95 5.76 -30.36
N SER A 12 26.19 4.82 -29.80
CA SER A 12 24.80 4.60 -30.18
C SER A 12 24.00 5.84 -29.79
N LEU A 13 23.65 6.67 -30.80
CA LEU A 13 22.60 7.66 -30.69
C LEU A 13 21.28 6.93 -30.42
N PHE A 14 20.77 7.02 -29.19
CA PHE A 14 19.38 6.72 -28.90
C PHE A 14 18.61 8.03 -29.06
N PHE A 15 17.95 8.20 -30.22
CA PHE A 15 16.99 9.29 -30.42
C PHE A 15 15.59 8.77 -30.07
N LEU A 16 14.89 9.59 -29.29
CA LEU A 16 13.56 9.44 -28.71
C LEU A 16 12.53 8.72 -29.61
N ALA A 17 11.88 7.72 -29.05
CA ALA A 17 10.44 7.53 -29.26
C ALA A 17 9.73 8.22 -28.08
N GLY A 18 9.16 9.40 -28.34
CA GLY A 18 8.27 10.07 -27.40
C GLY A 18 6.96 9.29 -27.29
N GLY A 19 6.89 8.36 -26.33
CA GLY A 19 5.62 8.02 -25.72
C GLY A 19 5.26 9.18 -24.80
N LEU A 20 4.02 9.67 -24.87
CA LEU A 20 3.47 10.50 -23.81
C LEU A 20 3.67 9.70 -22.52
N ALA A 21 4.58 10.15 -21.64
CA ALA A 21 4.71 9.52 -20.34
C ALA A 21 3.32 9.60 -19.69
N ALA A 22 2.76 8.44 -19.34
CA ALA A 22 1.53 8.37 -18.57
C ALA A 22 1.68 9.33 -17.38
N ASP A 23 0.64 10.09 -17.07
CA ASP A 23 0.70 11.03 -15.97
C ASP A 23 0.93 10.27 -14.66
N GLU A 24 2.04 10.57 -13.98
CA GLU A 24 2.45 9.85 -12.78
C GLU A 24 1.69 10.40 -11.59
N ILE A 25 1.00 9.52 -10.86
CA ILE A 25 0.18 9.87 -9.70
C ILE A 25 0.73 9.23 -8.45
N ALA A 26 0.55 9.90 -7.30
CA ALA A 26 0.86 9.29 -6.02
C ALA A 26 -0.26 8.33 -5.63
N ILE A 27 0.12 7.12 -5.23
CA ILE A 27 -0.83 6.13 -4.70
C ILE A 27 -0.35 5.59 -3.35
N GLN A 28 -1.31 5.18 -2.54
CA GLN A 28 -1.08 4.46 -1.30
C GLN A 28 -2.00 3.23 -1.27
N VAL A 29 -1.40 2.06 -1.12
CA VAL A 29 -2.12 0.78 -1.01
C VAL A 29 -2.38 0.44 0.44
N SER A 30 -3.61 0.03 0.75
CA SER A 30 -4.04 -0.45 2.07
C SER A 30 -4.79 -1.78 1.90
N PRO A 31 -4.39 -2.86 2.59
CA PRO A 31 -3.24 -2.93 3.49
C PRO A 31 -1.89 -2.89 2.74
N SER A 32 -0.84 -2.36 3.36
CA SER A 32 0.52 -2.35 2.80
C SER A 32 1.26 -3.68 2.95
N THR A 33 0.68 -4.61 3.73
CA THR A 33 1.16 -5.99 3.89
C THR A 33 0.04 -6.96 3.50
N ILE A 34 0.35 -7.91 2.64
CA ILE A 34 -0.56 -8.97 2.18
C ILE A 34 -0.14 -10.30 2.79
N ILE A 35 -1.07 -10.94 3.51
CA ILE A 35 -0.89 -12.29 4.07
C ILE A 35 -1.63 -13.29 3.17
N LEU A 36 -0.87 -14.12 2.45
CA LEU A 36 -1.39 -14.96 1.36
C LEU A 36 -2.40 -16.02 1.80
N ASP A 37 -2.27 -16.51 3.03
CA ASP A 37 -3.06 -17.58 3.65
C ASP A 37 -4.02 -17.07 4.73
N SER A 38 -4.17 -15.74 4.86
CA SER A 38 -5.22 -15.13 5.68
C SER A 38 -6.55 -15.09 4.93
N ASP A 39 -7.66 -15.09 5.67
CA ASP A 39 -8.91 -14.54 5.15
C ASP A 39 -8.79 -13.00 5.15
N GLY A 40 -9.52 -12.28 4.30
CA GLY A 40 -9.30 -10.83 4.23
C GLY A 40 -10.43 -9.98 3.68
N VAL A 41 -10.30 -8.70 3.98
CA VAL A 41 -11.10 -7.57 3.49
C VAL A 41 -10.41 -7.01 2.24
N SER A 42 -11.17 -6.36 1.37
CA SER A 42 -10.73 -5.79 0.10
C SER A 42 -9.45 -4.96 0.18
N LEU A 43 -8.66 -4.94 -0.90
CA LEU A 43 -7.52 -4.03 -1.02
C LEU A 43 -7.98 -2.69 -1.58
N THR A 44 -7.67 -1.59 -0.89
CA THR A 44 -7.96 -0.23 -1.36
C THR A 44 -6.69 0.51 -1.78
N ILE A 45 -6.82 1.36 -2.80
CA ILE A 45 -5.77 2.22 -3.31
C ILE A 45 -6.26 3.66 -3.26
N HIS A 46 -5.67 4.44 -2.37
CA HIS A 46 -5.87 5.88 -2.28
C HIS A 46 -4.95 6.58 -3.29
N THR A 47 -5.44 7.66 -3.88
CA THR A 47 -4.71 8.41 -4.91
C THR A 47 -4.78 9.91 -4.64
N ASP A 48 -3.92 10.69 -5.30
CA ASP A 48 -3.94 12.16 -5.27
C ASP A 48 -4.73 12.80 -6.42
N ILE A 49 -5.44 11.99 -7.22
CA ILE A 49 -6.27 12.48 -8.34
C ILE A 49 -7.74 12.55 -7.99
N ARG A 50 -8.44 13.55 -8.53
CA ARG A 50 -9.90 13.68 -8.35
C ARG A 50 -10.64 12.53 -9.03
N ARG A 51 -11.53 11.86 -8.28
CA ARG A 51 -12.41 10.81 -8.81
C ARG A 51 -13.23 11.28 -10.02
N SER A 52 -13.66 12.54 -10.01
CA SER A 52 -14.50 13.11 -11.07
C SER A 52 -13.81 13.24 -12.42
N THR A 53 -12.46 13.17 -12.47
CA THR A 53 -11.71 13.31 -13.72
C THR A 53 -11.35 11.99 -14.39
N VAL A 54 -11.71 10.86 -13.76
CA VAL A 54 -11.26 9.52 -14.14
C VAL A 54 -12.37 8.76 -14.87
N ASP A 55 -12.01 8.10 -15.96
CA ASP A 55 -12.83 7.05 -16.56
C ASP A 55 -12.75 5.79 -15.69
N ARG A 56 -13.83 5.50 -14.97
CA ARG A 56 -13.86 4.43 -13.96
C ARG A 56 -13.73 3.04 -14.57
N ASP A 57 -14.24 2.84 -15.78
CA ASP A 57 -14.24 1.53 -16.44
C ASP A 57 -12.85 1.15 -16.95
N SER A 58 -11.96 2.14 -17.07
CA SER A 58 -10.56 1.97 -17.49
C SER A 58 -9.61 1.53 -16.37
N LEU A 59 -10.04 1.58 -15.10
CA LEU A 59 -9.18 1.31 -13.95
C LEU A 59 -8.76 -0.16 -13.90
N ARG A 60 -7.45 -0.41 -13.85
CA ARG A 60 -6.86 -1.75 -13.74
C ARG A 60 -5.66 -1.76 -12.80
N LEU A 61 -5.52 -2.84 -12.03
CA LEU A 61 -4.38 -3.09 -11.16
C LEU A 61 -3.45 -4.13 -11.77
N PHE A 62 -2.18 -3.77 -11.92
CA PHE A 62 -1.16 -4.64 -12.48
C PHE A 62 -0.14 -5.03 -11.42
N SER A 63 0.53 -6.16 -11.64
CA SER A 63 1.72 -6.55 -10.91
C SER A 63 2.76 -7.11 -11.87
N SER A 64 3.95 -7.41 -11.35
CA SER A 64 4.99 -8.12 -12.11
C SER A 64 4.55 -9.52 -12.58
N LEU A 65 3.59 -10.16 -11.90
CA LEU A 65 3.07 -11.49 -12.27
C LEU A 65 1.89 -11.42 -13.25
N MET A 66 1.24 -10.26 -13.39
CA MET A 66 0.13 -10.04 -14.34
C MET A 66 0.28 -8.68 -15.06
N PRO A 67 1.21 -8.56 -16.02
CA PRO A 67 1.54 -7.27 -16.65
C PRO A 67 0.60 -6.84 -17.80
N GLU A 68 -0.13 -7.78 -18.41
CA GLU A 68 -0.88 -7.52 -19.66
C GLU A 68 -2.37 -7.23 -19.46
N GLU A 69 -3.06 -8.00 -18.61
CA GLU A 69 -4.52 -7.92 -18.47
C GLU A 69 -4.94 -6.99 -17.31
N GLY A 70 -4.26 -7.08 -16.18
CA GLY A 70 -4.58 -6.36 -14.95
C GLY A 70 -5.92 -6.78 -14.32
N LEU A 71 -6.03 -6.67 -13.00
CA LEU A 71 -7.28 -6.95 -12.30
C LEU A 71 -8.27 -5.80 -12.52
N PRO A 72 -9.56 -6.10 -12.77
CA PRO A 72 -10.60 -5.09 -12.78
C PRO A 72 -10.79 -4.53 -11.37
N VAL A 73 -11.17 -3.26 -11.30
CA VAL A 73 -11.59 -2.64 -10.04
C VAL A 73 -12.93 -3.23 -9.60
N ASP A 74 -13.06 -3.54 -8.31
CA ASP A 74 -14.29 -4.06 -7.71
C ASP A 74 -15.20 -2.91 -7.25
N GLY A 75 -14.62 -1.95 -6.53
CA GLY A 75 -15.30 -0.78 -6.00
C GLY A 75 -14.56 0.51 -6.34
N VAL A 76 -15.29 1.60 -6.57
CA VAL A 76 -14.66 2.90 -6.79
C VAL A 76 -15.37 3.92 -5.91
N TYR A 77 -14.61 4.66 -5.09
CA TYR A 77 -15.14 5.67 -4.16
C TYR A 77 -14.40 7.01 -4.26
N SER A 78 -14.80 7.93 -3.39
CA SER A 78 -14.11 9.18 -3.13
C SER A 78 -13.74 9.27 -1.66
N ASP A 79 -12.52 9.74 -1.38
CA ASP A 79 -12.16 10.18 -0.03
C ASP A 79 -12.85 11.52 0.33
N ALA A 80 -12.58 12.03 1.53
CA ALA A 80 -13.13 13.31 1.99
C ALA A 80 -12.71 14.54 1.15
N HIS A 81 -11.63 14.43 0.38
CA HIS A 81 -11.12 15.46 -0.53
C HIS A 81 -11.65 15.29 -1.98
N MET A 82 -12.49 14.28 -2.21
CA MET A 82 -13.01 13.84 -3.50
C MET A 82 -11.95 13.19 -4.41
N ASN A 83 -10.82 12.77 -3.86
CA ASN A 83 -9.83 12.00 -4.59
C ASN A 83 -10.30 10.56 -4.79
N LEU A 84 -9.78 9.90 -5.81
CA LEU A 84 -10.14 8.53 -6.18
C LEU A 84 -9.61 7.56 -5.10
N VAL A 85 -10.50 6.68 -4.66
CA VAL A 85 -10.17 5.44 -3.95
C VAL A 85 -10.67 4.27 -4.80
N ALA A 86 -9.79 3.35 -5.15
CA ALA A 86 -10.11 2.15 -5.93
C ALA A 86 -9.98 0.90 -5.04
N GLU A 87 -11.00 0.05 -5.03
CA GLU A 87 -11.08 -1.18 -4.24
C GLU A 87 -10.97 -2.39 -5.17
N PHE A 88 -10.24 -3.41 -4.74
CA PHE A 88 -9.98 -4.64 -5.48
C PHE A 88 -10.27 -5.85 -4.61
N ASP A 89 -10.80 -6.90 -5.24
CA ASP A 89 -11.01 -8.20 -4.59
C ASP A 89 -9.67 -8.75 -4.07
N PHE A 90 -9.62 -9.05 -2.78
CA PHE A 90 -8.37 -9.37 -2.12
C PHE A 90 -7.80 -10.72 -2.55
N ASP A 91 -8.66 -11.71 -2.85
CA ASP A 91 -8.24 -13.02 -3.30
C ASP A 91 -7.68 -12.98 -4.73
N ALA A 92 -8.28 -12.17 -5.61
CA ALA A 92 -7.73 -11.89 -6.93
C ALA A 92 -6.35 -11.21 -6.83
N VAL A 93 -6.17 -10.27 -5.88
CA VAL A 93 -4.86 -9.65 -5.63
C VAL A 93 -3.83 -10.68 -5.16
N LYS A 94 -4.18 -11.55 -4.20
CA LYS A 94 -3.28 -12.62 -3.71
C LYS A 94 -2.78 -13.51 -4.86
N ALA A 95 -3.61 -13.76 -5.86
CA ALA A 95 -3.23 -14.56 -7.03
C ALA A 95 -2.18 -13.90 -7.94
N ILE A 96 -1.94 -12.60 -7.81
CA ILE A 96 -1.00 -11.84 -8.65
C ILE A 96 0.21 -11.28 -7.89
N VAL A 97 0.43 -11.69 -6.64
CA VAL A 97 1.58 -11.24 -5.82
C VAL A 97 2.38 -12.42 -5.28
N ALA A 98 3.64 -12.19 -4.89
CA ALA A 98 4.49 -13.22 -4.30
C ALA A 98 5.47 -12.64 -3.26
N PRO A 99 5.91 -13.42 -2.25
CA PRO A 99 6.90 -12.99 -1.27
C PRO A 99 8.28 -12.68 -1.88
N PRO A 100 9.08 -11.80 -1.26
CA PRO A 100 8.81 -11.08 -0.01
C PRO A 100 8.06 -9.74 -0.19
N SER A 101 7.94 -9.27 -1.43
CA SER A 101 7.25 -8.03 -1.78
C SER A 101 6.74 -8.08 -3.22
N ALA A 102 5.74 -7.26 -3.51
CA ALA A 102 5.21 -7.08 -4.85
C ALA A 102 5.04 -5.60 -5.17
N ILE A 103 5.32 -5.25 -6.43
CA ILE A 103 5.04 -3.92 -6.96
C ILE A 103 3.67 -3.95 -7.60
N LEU A 104 2.76 -3.12 -7.10
CA LEU A 104 1.43 -2.92 -7.64
C LEU A 104 1.37 -1.61 -8.42
N THR A 105 0.80 -1.65 -9.62
CA THR A 105 0.66 -0.48 -10.49
C THR A 105 -0.80 -0.26 -10.82
N LEU A 106 -1.39 0.82 -10.31
CA LEU A 106 -2.72 1.28 -10.74
C LEU A 106 -2.57 2.04 -12.06
N ARG A 107 -3.37 1.69 -13.06
CA ARG A 107 -3.46 2.43 -14.32
C ARG A 107 -4.91 2.76 -14.67
N GLY A 108 -5.09 3.82 -15.44
CA GLY A 108 -6.39 4.19 -15.99
C GLY A 108 -6.29 5.37 -16.94
N LEU A 109 -7.45 5.81 -17.42
CA LEU A 109 -7.63 6.95 -18.31
C LEU A 109 -8.38 8.07 -17.60
N ARG A 110 -8.05 9.31 -17.96
CA ARG A 110 -8.92 10.45 -17.68
C ARG A 110 -10.12 10.45 -18.62
N LEU A 111 -11.24 11.04 -18.19
CA LEU A 111 -12.36 11.28 -19.10
C LEU A 111 -11.92 12.16 -20.27
N ALA A 112 -12.59 12.02 -21.42
CA ALA A 112 -12.24 12.74 -22.64
C ALA A 112 -12.23 14.27 -22.46
N GLU A 113 -13.12 14.82 -21.63
CA GLU A 113 -13.18 16.25 -21.28
C GLU A 113 -11.96 16.74 -20.48
N PHE A 114 -11.25 15.81 -19.82
CA PHE A 114 -9.99 16.05 -19.12
C PHE A 114 -8.77 15.54 -19.92
N GLY A 115 -8.91 15.43 -21.24
CA GLY A 115 -7.80 15.12 -22.17
C GLY A 115 -7.64 13.66 -22.54
N GLY A 116 -8.37 12.72 -21.90
CA GLY A 116 -8.33 11.30 -22.28
C GLY A 116 -6.96 10.63 -22.06
N THR A 117 -6.08 11.24 -21.25
CA THR A 117 -4.71 10.77 -21.06
C THR A 117 -4.64 9.59 -20.10
N GLU A 118 -3.70 8.69 -20.34
CA GLU A 118 -3.32 7.66 -19.37
C GLU A 118 -2.67 8.28 -18.13
N PHE A 119 -2.95 7.68 -16.98
CA PHE A 119 -2.24 7.91 -15.73
C PHE A 119 -1.82 6.59 -15.12
N SER A 120 -0.78 6.62 -14.30
CA SER A 120 -0.33 5.46 -13.55
C SER A 120 0.32 5.84 -12.23
N GLY A 121 0.12 5.02 -11.21
CA GLY A 121 0.83 5.13 -9.93
C GLY A 121 1.30 3.75 -9.47
N THR A 122 2.40 3.73 -8.73
CA THR A 122 3.03 2.48 -8.28
C THR A 122 3.27 2.49 -6.77
N ASN A 123 3.02 1.36 -6.10
CA ASN A 123 3.33 1.13 -4.69
C ASN A 123 3.95 -0.25 -4.53
N GLU A 124 5.00 -0.37 -3.71
CA GLU A 124 5.48 -1.68 -3.25
C GLU A 124 4.72 -2.10 -1.98
N VAL A 125 4.26 -3.34 -1.92
CA VAL A 125 3.63 -3.96 -0.74
C VAL A 125 4.47 -5.14 -0.26
N LEU A 126 4.44 -5.40 1.05
CA LEU A 126 5.02 -6.62 1.61
C LEU A 126 4.09 -7.80 1.35
N VAL A 127 4.66 -8.96 1.09
CA VAL A 127 3.89 -10.20 0.85
C VAL A 127 4.48 -11.31 1.69
N ARG A 128 3.66 -11.94 2.54
CA ARG A 128 4.09 -12.94 3.53
C ARG A 128 3.08 -14.08 3.65
N HIS A 129 3.53 -15.17 4.25
CA HIS A 129 2.64 -16.16 4.84
C HIS A 129 2.40 -15.88 6.33
N THR A 130 1.31 -16.38 6.91
CA THR A 130 1.01 -16.26 8.35
C THR A 130 2.17 -16.77 9.20
N SER A 131 2.82 -17.87 8.78
CA SER A 131 3.96 -18.48 9.47
C SER A 131 5.24 -17.62 9.50
N GLU A 132 5.31 -16.59 8.65
CA GLU A 132 6.44 -15.66 8.54
C GLU A 132 6.09 -14.27 9.09
N TYR A 133 4.84 -14.06 9.49
CA TYR A 133 4.38 -12.80 10.02
C TYR A 133 4.73 -12.70 11.50
N VAL A 134 5.47 -11.65 11.86
CA VAL A 134 5.79 -11.32 13.25
C VAL A 134 5.02 -10.05 13.58
N PRO A 135 3.96 -10.12 14.40
CA PRO A 135 3.17 -8.95 14.72
C PRO A 135 3.97 -7.98 15.60
N ILE A 136 3.68 -6.70 15.42
CA ILE A 136 4.24 -5.63 16.23
C ILE A 136 3.06 -4.89 16.86
N ARG A 137 2.98 -4.93 18.19
CA ARG A 137 1.99 -4.18 18.94
C ARG A 137 2.19 -2.68 18.66
N GLY A 138 1.14 -2.04 18.20
CA GLY A 138 1.14 -0.65 17.76
C GLY A 138 1.40 -0.42 16.28
N ASP A 139 1.70 -1.42 15.46
CA ASP A 139 1.84 -1.27 13.99
C ASP A 139 0.46 -1.23 13.32
N ALA A 140 -0.35 -0.23 13.65
CA ALA A 140 -1.75 -0.15 13.23
C ALA A 140 -1.93 0.05 11.71
N ASN A 141 -0.92 0.58 11.01
CA ASN A 141 -1.00 0.73 9.55
C ASN A 141 -0.46 -0.49 8.78
N GLY A 142 0.16 -1.46 9.46
CA GLY A 142 0.64 -2.71 8.86
C GLY A 142 1.86 -2.53 7.96
N ASP A 143 2.69 -1.51 8.20
CA ASP A 143 3.92 -1.25 7.44
C ASP A 143 5.18 -1.87 8.10
N ALA A 144 5.00 -2.57 9.22
CA ALA A 144 6.03 -3.20 10.03
C ALA A 144 7.02 -2.19 10.68
N ARG A 145 6.62 -0.93 10.86
CA ARG A 145 7.43 0.12 11.50
C ARG A 145 6.60 1.01 12.42
N LEU A 146 6.87 0.92 13.72
CA LEU A 146 6.30 1.85 14.69
C LEU A 146 6.74 3.31 14.43
N ASN A 147 5.77 4.13 14.03
CA ASN A 147 5.96 5.56 13.79
C ASN A 147 4.67 6.35 14.06
N ILE A 148 4.67 7.65 13.71
CA ILE A 148 3.51 8.51 13.99
C ILE A 148 2.26 8.14 13.17
N ALA A 149 2.42 7.52 12.00
CA ALA A 149 1.31 7.09 11.16
C ALA A 149 0.44 6.05 11.88
N ASP A 150 1.04 5.20 12.71
CA ASP A 150 0.31 4.23 13.53
C ASP A 150 -0.57 4.88 14.58
N ALA A 151 -0.03 5.85 15.34
CA ALA A 151 -0.82 6.58 16.31
C ALA A 151 -2.00 7.32 15.65
N VAL A 152 -1.80 7.82 14.43
CA VAL A 152 -2.87 8.42 13.62
C VAL A 152 -3.89 7.36 13.18
N ALA A 153 -3.46 6.18 12.75
CA ALA A 153 -4.35 5.08 12.39
C ALA A 153 -5.21 4.63 13.57
N ILE A 154 -4.63 4.45 14.75
CA ILE A 154 -5.34 4.12 16.00
C ILE A 154 -6.38 5.20 16.34
N LEU A 155 -6.01 6.48 16.29
CA LEU A 155 -6.96 7.58 16.54
C LEU A 155 -8.09 7.63 15.51
N SER A 156 -7.79 7.37 14.24
CA SER A 156 -8.78 7.29 13.17
C SER A 156 -9.77 6.15 13.42
N PHE A 157 -9.28 4.98 13.82
CA PHE A 157 -10.08 3.84 14.22
C PHE A 157 -11.01 4.17 15.40
N LEU A 158 -10.47 4.76 16.47
CA LEU A 158 -11.24 5.07 17.69
C LEU A 158 -12.32 6.14 17.48
N PHE A 159 -12.10 7.14 16.61
CA PHE A 159 -12.93 8.35 16.58
C PHE A 159 -13.55 8.70 15.22
N SER A 160 -13.06 8.12 14.13
CA SER A 160 -13.47 8.49 12.77
C SER A 160 -13.99 7.32 11.94
N GLY A 161 -14.08 6.12 12.53
CA GLY A 161 -14.47 4.90 11.81
C GLY A 161 -13.44 4.45 10.78
N GLY A 162 -12.16 4.81 10.99
CA GLY A 162 -11.06 4.24 10.22
C GLY A 162 -10.91 2.75 10.49
N GLU A 163 -10.36 2.01 9.54
CA GLU A 163 -10.03 0.60 9.70
C GLU A 163 -8.56 0.44 10.08
N ILE A 164 -8.25 -0.64 10.80
CA ILE A 164 -6.87 -1.02 11.09
C ILE A 164 -6.35 -1.80 9.89
N ALA A 165 -5.38 -1.23 9.19
CA ALA A 165 -4.80 -1.82 7.99
C ALA A 165 -3.84 -2.98 8.30
N ASN A 166 -3.43 -3.14 9.57
CA ASN A 166 -2.65 -4.30 9.98
C ASN A 166 -3.47 -5.59 9.77
N PRO A 167 -2.88 -6.65 9.18
CA PRO A 167 -3.54 -7.95 9.05
C PRO A 167 -4.02 -8.58 10.37
N CYS A 168 -3.45 -8.19 11.51
CA CYS A 168 -3.88 -8.64 12.83
C CYS A 168 -5.04 -7.82 13.42
N GLY A 169 -5.58 -6.88 12.64
CA GLY A 169 -6.74 -6.08 13.05
C GLY A 169 -6.52 -5.37 14.37
N GLU A 170 -7.54 -5.40 15.23
CA GLU A 170 -7.54 -4.68 16.51
C GLU A 170 -6.52 -5.24 17.54
N ASP A 171 -5.99 -6.44 17.33
CA ASP A 171 -5.03 -7.08 18.26
C ASP A 171 -3.73 -6.27 18.41
N VAL A 172 -3.35 -5.50 17.37
CA VAL A 172 -2.18 -4.61 17.45
C VAL A 172 -2.48 -3.25 18.10
N VAL A 173 -3.75 -2.92 18.37
CA VAL A 173 -4.17 -1.57 18.78
C VAL A 173 -4.03 -1.33 20.27
N ASP A 174 -4.20 -2.37 21.10
CA ASP A 174 -3.96 -2.30 22.54
C ASP A 174 -2.45 -2.17 22.78
N THR A 175 -1.92 -0.95 22.82
CA THR A 175 -0.45 -0.73 22.85
C THR A 175 0.12 -0.77 24.25
N ASN A 176 -0.70 -0.53 25.26
CA ASN A 176 -0.31 -0.58 26.66
C ASN A 176 -0.66 -1.93 27.33
N ASP A 177 -1.27 -2.85 26.58
CA ASP A 177 -1.60 -4.21 26.99
C ASP A 177 -2.48 -4.24 28.24
N ASP A 178 -3.53 -3.40 28.24
CA ASP A 178 -4.46 -3.25 29.36
C ASP A 178 -5.87 -3.82 29.11
N ASP A 179 -6.01 -4.58 28.01
CA ASP A 179 -7.21 -5.20 27.47
C ASP A 179 -8.31 -4.19 27.08
N LYS A 180 -7.96 -2.91 26.84
CA LYS A 180 -8.94 -1.88 26.49
C LYS A 180 -8.46 -0.98 25.37
N LEU A 181 -9.13 -1.07 24.23
CA LEU A 181 -8.96 -0.15 23.11
C LEU A 181 -9.54 1.22 23.45
N ASN A 182 -8.68 2.19 23.78
CA ASN A 182 -9.08 3.53 24.18
C ASN A 182 -8.00 4.59 23.89
N ILE A 183 -8.22 5.83 24.34
CA ILE A 183 -7.27 6.94 24.11
C ILE A 183 -5.89 6.71 24.77
N GLY A 184 -5.80 5.83 25.76
CA GLY A 184 -4.55 5.41 26.39
C GLY A 184 -3.57 4.80 25.40
N ASP A 185 -4.06 4.09 24.38
CA ASP A 185 -3.22 3.42 23.38
C ASP A 185 -2.37 4.37 22.54
N PRO A 186 -2.96 5.31 21.78
CA PRO A 186 -2.15 6.23 20.99
C PRO A 186 -1.28 7.12 21.91
N ILE A 187 -1.70 7.39 23.16
CA ILE A 187 -0.86 8.12 24.13
C ILE A 187 0.37 7.31 24.52
N PHE A 188 0.22 6.02 24.81
CA PHE A 188 1.32 5.12 25.16
C PHE A 188 2.33 5.01 24.00
N LEU A 189 1.84 4.78 22.78
CA LEU A 189 2.68 4.72 21.59
C LEU A 189 3.43 6.04 21.33
N LEU A 190 2.77 7.19 21.44
CA LEU A 190 3.43 8.49 21.28
C LEU A 190 4.46 8.76 22.39
N ALA A 191 4.23 8.28 23.61
CA ALA A 191 5.20 8.38 24.70
C ALA A 191 6.47 7.58 24.41
N TYR A 192 6.35 6.35 23.86
CA TYR A 192 7.48 5.58 23.36
C TYR A 192 8.24 6.34 22.26
N LEU A 193 7.53 6.84 21.24
CA LEU A 193 8.14 7.48 20.07
C LEU A 193 8.85 8.80 20.39
N PHE A 194 8.32 9.61 21.32
CA PHE A 194 8.77 11.00 21.49
C PHE A 194 9.17 11.40 22.91
N ALA A 195 8.80 10.62 23.94
CA ALA A 195 9.01 10.98 25.34
C ALA A 195 9.91 10.00 26.12
N GLY A 196 10.48 8.99 25.44
CA GLY A 196 11.32 7.98 26.08
C GLY A 196 10.53 7.01 26.97
N GLY A 197 9.25 6.80 26.67
CA GLY A 197 8.43 5.77 27.29
C GLY A 197 8.90 4.35 26.93
N PRO A 198 8.35 3.33 27.61
CA PRO A 198 8.63 1.92 27.28
C PRO A 198 8.10 1.57 25.88
N ALA A 199 8.79 0.68 25.17
CA ALA A 199 8.28 0.12 23.92
C ALA A 199 7.06 -0.78 24.19
N PRO A 200 6.07 -0.85 23.27
CA PRO A 200 5.00 -1.84 23.33
C PRO A 200 5.57 -3.27 23.40
N ASP A 201 5.06 -4.09 24.32
CA ASP A 201 5.43 -5.50 24.43
C ASP A 201 4.67 -6.29 23.37
N SER A 202 5.36 -7.08 22.55
CA SER A 202 4.74 -7.93 21.52
C SER A 202 5.01 -9.41 21.77
N SER A 203 5.52 -9.78 22.94
CA SER A 203 5.96 -11.15 23.24
C SER A 203 4.80 -12.15 23.36
N ASP A 204 3.60 -11.66 23.65
CA ASP A 204 2.36 -12.42 23.82
C ASP A 204 1.32 -12.15 22.73
N LEU A 205 1.65 -11.29 21.76
CA LEU A 205 0.73 -10.88 20.71
C LEU A 205 0.53 -12.01 19.69
N GLU A 206 -0.70 -12.52 19.62
CA GLU A 206 -1.15 -13.50 18.64
C GLU A 206 -2.26 -12.89 17.77
N CYS A 207 -2.15 -13.04 16.45
CA CYS A 207 -3.14 -12.51 15.52
C CYS A 207 -4.27 -13.51 15.28
N ALA A 208 -5.52 -13.06 15.40
CA ALA A 208 -6.67 -13.81 14.93
C ALA A 208 -6.92 -13.55 13.44
N PHE A 209 -6.19 -14.24 12.56
CA PHE A 209 -6.43 -14.25 11.11
C PHE A 209 -7.74 -14.94 10.71
#